data_AF-A0A0D3J610-F1
#
_entry.id   AF-A0A0D3J610-F1
#
_cell.length_a   1.000
_cell.length_b   1.000
_cell.length_c   1.000
_cell.angle_alpha   90.00
_cell.angle_beta   90.00
_cell.angle_gamma   90.00
#
_symmetry.space_group_name_H-M   'P 1'
#
loop_
_entity.id
_entity.type
_entity.pdbx_description
1 polymer ?
#
loop_
_entity_poly.entity_id
_entity_poly.type
_entity_poly.pdbx_seq_one_letter_code
_entity_poly.pdbx_strand_id
1 'polypeptide(L)'
;MAERLVSDAPTKGVVYALTPTINSVPVHTVRKPGRGRCLIAAEGVSAGATVLEEMPLIALPLPDSTEHALLCDVCLRDIGSPAEHIQHAAELDSPPVLPIDGDPDFDCRRVECSRGCDAQFCSRECEALAQATFHGPLCPGAEPQAPHAEA
;
A
#
# COMPACT_ATOMS: atom_id res chain seq x y z
N MET A 1 40.40 19.86 -11.51
CA MET A 1 39.65 20.36 -12.67
C MET A 1 38.31 19.65 -12.64
N ALA A 2 37.22 20.38 -12.37
CA ALA A 2 35.88 19.81 -12.20
C ALA A 2 35.11 20.00 -13.50
N GLU A 3 34.74 18.90 -14.16
CA GLU A 3 33.90 18.92 -15.35
C GLU A 3 32.41 18.92 -14.97
N ARG A 4 31.68 19.79 -15.66
CA ARG A 4 30.23 19.95 -15.65
C ARG A 4 29.54 18.68 -16.12
N LEU A 5 28.51 18.25 -15.40
CA LEU A 5 27.44 17.41 -15.96
C LEU A 5 26.18 18.27 -16.09
N VAL A 6 25.70 18.32 -17.33
CA VAL A 6 24.56 19.08 -17.83
C VAL A 6 23.27 18.52 -17.23
N SER A 7 22.45 19.40 -16.66
CA SER A 7 21.10 19.09 -16.21
C SER A 7 20.09 19.35 -17.32
N ASP A 8 19.35 18.33 -17.74
CA ASP A 8 18.15 18.51 -18.57
C ASP A 8 16.88 18.34 -17.72
N ALA A 9 16.12 19.45 -17.71
CA ALA A 9 14.72 19.76 -17.35
C ALA A 9 13.84 18.83 -16.47
N PRO A 10 12.96 19.43 -15.63
CA PRO A 10 12.02 18.72 -14.77
C PRO A 10 10.72 18.33 -15.51
N THR A 11 10.39 17.05 -15.54
CA THR A 11 9.00 16.61 -15.78
C THR A 11 8.17 17.00 -14.56
N LYS A 12 7.15 17.84 -14.78
CA LYS A 12 6.11 18.17 -13.80
C LYS A 12 5.24 16.93 -13.55
N GLY A 13 5.72 16.02 -12.73
CA GLY A 13 4.90 15.06 -12.01
C GLY A 13 4.77 15.56 -10.57
N VAL A 14 3.54 15.69 -10.07
CA VAL A 14 3.32 15.83 -8.63
C VAL A 14 3.74 14.50 -8.02
N VAL A 15 4.99 14.42 -7.56
CA VAL A 15 5.47 13.32 -6.74
C VAL A 15 4.93 13.58 -5.35
N TYR A 16 3.97 12.75 -4.91
CA TYR A 16 3.70 12.64 -3.48
C TYR A 16 4.97 12.13 -2.84
N ALA A 17 5.75 13.04 -2.26
CA ALA A 17 6.86 12.70 -1.41
C ALA A 17 6.27 12.16 -0.09
N LEU A 18 5.84 10.89 -0.10
CA LEU A 18 6.01 10.07 1.09
C LEU A 18 7.51 10.04 1.27
N THR A 19 8.04 10.91 2.14
CA THR A 19 9.48 10.90 2.43
C THR A 19 9.75 9.52 3.02
N PRO A 20 10.45 8.61 2.32
CA PRO A 20 10.91 7.43 3.01
C PRO A 20 11.86 7.97 4.07
N THR A 21 11.54 7.77 5.35
CA THR A 21 12.58 7.82 6.38
C THR A 21 13.49 6.66 6.06
N ILE A 22 14.46 6.91 5.17
CA ILE A 22 15.50 5.95 4.90
C ILE A 22 16.39 5.99 6.15
N ASN A 23 16.02 5.21 7.17
CA ASN A 23 16.95 4.79 8.21
C ASN A 23 17.92 3.78 7.58
N SER A 24 18.63 4.18 6.52
CA SER A 24 19.52 3.29 5.78
C SER A 24 20.93 3.39 6.31
N VAL A 25 21.53 2.21 6.50
CA VAL A 25 22.96 1.99 6.28
C VAL A 25 23.41 2.77 5.02
N PRO A 26 24.56 3.47 5.04
CA PRO A 26 25.03 4.18 3.86
C PRO A 26 25.25 3.21 2.69
N VAL A 27 24.59 3.47 1.57
CA VAL A 27 24.65 2.68 0.33
C VAL A 27 25.00 3.55 -0.87
N HIS A 28 25.66 2.94 -1.86
CA HIS A 28 26.01 3.55 -3.14
C HIS A 28 25.25 2.88 -4.28
N THR A 29 24.74 3.69 -5.19
CA THR A 29 24.20 3.21 -6.46
C THR A 29 25.32 3.09 -7.49
N VAL A 30 25.50 1.90 -8.05
CA VAL A 30 26.49 1.64 -9.11
C VAL A 30 25.86 0.92 -10.29
N ARG A 31 26.49 0.96 -11.48
CA ARG A 31 26.16 0.07 -12.59
C ARG A 31 27.17 -1.07 -12.69
N LYS A 32 26.70 -2.30 -12.83
CA LYS A 32 27.53 -3.50 -13.02
C LYS A 32 27.22 -4.16 -14.37
N PRO A 33 28.25 -4.52 -15.16
CA PRO A 33 28.05 -5.28 -16.40
C PRO A 33 27.23 -6.56 -16.15
N GLY A 34 26.22 -6.81 -16.99
CA GLY A 34 25.32 -7.97 -16.86
C GLY A 34 24.28 -7.90 -15.73
N ARG A 35 24.29 -6.87 -14.87
CA ARG A 35 23.35 -6.74 -13.73
C ARG A 35 22.61 -5.41 -13.66
N GLY A 36 22.99 -4.42 -14.47
CA GLY A 36 22.33 -3.12 -14.48
C GLY A 36 22.69 -2.28 -13.25
N ARG A 37 21.72 -1.55 -12.68
CA ARG A 37 21.90 -0.71 -11.49
C ARG A 37 21.81 -1.56 -10.22
N CYS A 38 22.70 -1.33 -9.28
CA CYS A 38 22.77 -2.05 -8.01
C CYS A 38 23.01 -1.08 -6.86
N LEU A 39 22.56 -1.45 -5.66
CA LEU A 39 22.96 -0.84 -4.40
C LEU A 39 24.13 -1.65 -3.81
N ILE A 40 25.16 -0.97 -3.32
CA ILE A 40 26.32 -1.56 -2.64
C ILE A 40 26.49 -0.85 -1.30
N ALA A 41 26.70 -1.60 -0.21
CA ALA A 41 27.00 -1.01 1.09
C ALA A 41 28.29 -0.17 1.03
N ALA A 42 28.26 1.03 1.59
CA ALA A 42 29.43 1.90 1.70
C ALA A 42 30.41 1.41 2.77
N GLU A 43 29.91 0.65 3.74
CA GLU A 43 30.67 0.13 4.88
C GLU A 43 30.15 -1.27 5.29
N GLY A 44 30.74 -1.84 6.35
CA GLY A 44 30.32 -3.13 6.89
C GLY A 44 28.93 -3.08 7.49
N VAL A 45 28.06 -4.03 7.11
CA VAL A 45 26.70 -4.16 7.64
C VAL A 45 26.66 -5.30 8.64
N SER A 46 26.22 -5.02 9.86
CA SER A 46 26.07 -6.07 10.89
C SER A 46 24.88 -6.98 10.57
N ALA A 47 24.98 -8.26 10.96
CA ALA A 47 23.86 -9.17 10.85
C ALA A 47 22.65 -8.64 11.63
N GLY A 48 21.47 -8.65 10.98
CA GLY A 48 20.23 -8.11 11.54
C GLY A 48 20.03 -6.60 11.37
N ALA A 49 20.97 -5.88 10.77
CA ALA A 49 20.77 -4.45 10.48
C ALA A 49 19.78 -4.24 9.32
N THR A 50 18.89 -3.26 9.47
CA THR A 50 18.00 -2.79 8.40
C THR A 50 18.81 -2.02 7.36
N VAL A 51 18.83 -2.51 6.11
CA VAL A 51 19.57 -1.87 5.01
C VAL A 51 18.71 -0.83 4.30
N LEU A 52 17.44 -1.14 4.10
CA LEU A 52 16.45 -0.29 3.43
C LEU A 52 15.08 -0.53 4.05
N GLU A 53 14.34 0.55 4.24
CA GLU A 53 12.93 0.53 4.58
C GLU A 53 12.23 1.47 3.60
N GLU A 54 11.18 0.98 2.94
CA GLU A 54 10.41 1.76 1.98
C GLU A 54 8.92 1.46 2.11
N MET A 55 8.11 2.49 1.86
CA MET A 55 6.67 2.33 1.67
C MET A 55 6.42 2.03 0.20
N PRO A 56 5.65 0.98 -0.15
CA PRO A 56 5.34 0.70 -1.55
C PRO A 56 4.60 1.90 -2.16
N LEU A 57 4.89 2.17 -3.44
CA LEU A 57 4.16 3.19 -4.19
C LEU A 57 2.68 2.79 -4.35
N ILE A 58 2.44 1.51 -4.58
CA ILE A 58 1.12 0.89 -4.70
C ILE A 58 1.23 -0.51 -4.11
N ALA A 59 0.31 -0.87 -3.21
CA ALA A 59 0.09 -2.23 -2.76
C ALA A 59 -1.37 -2.59 -3.07
N LEU A 60 -1.58 -3.68 -3.80
CA LEU A 60 -2.92 -4.18 -4.12
C LEU A 60 -2.95 -5.67 -3.79
N PRO A 61 -4.05 -6.17 -3.20
CA PRO A 61 -4.21 -7.60 -3.04
C PRO A 61 -4.31 -8.27 -4.41
N LEU A 62 -3.70 -9.45 -4.57
CA LEU A 62 -3.85 -10.24 -5.78
C LEU A 62 -5.26 -10.82 -5.85
N PRO A 63 -5.83 -11.05 -7.05
CA PRO A 63 -7.16 -11.65 -7.20
C PRO A 63 -7.35 -12.92 -6.36
N ASP A 64 -6.42 -13.88 -6.46
CA ASP A 64 -6.44 -15.13 -5.70
C ASP A 64 -6.43 -14.91 -4.16
N SER A 65 -5.83 -13.81 -3.69
CA SER A 65 -5.83 -13.46 -2.26
C SER A 65 -7.19 -12.93 -1.81
N THR A 66 -7.83 -12.11 -2.66
CA THR A 66 -9.17 -11.58 -2.41
C THR A 66 -10.28 -12.63 -2.56
N GLU A 67 -10.03 -13.76 -3.21
CA GLU A 67 -10.98 -14.88 -3.29
C GLU A 67 -11.11 -15.63 -1.96
N HIS A 68 -10.06 -15.64 -1.14
CA HIS A 68 -10.00 -16.47 0.07
C HIS A 68 -9.92 -15.67 1.37
N ALA A 69 -9.68 -14.36 1.29
CA ALA A 69 -9.58 -13.51 2.45
C ALA A 69 -10.22 -12.15 2.21
N LEU A 70 -10.83 -11.65 3.27
CA LEU A 70 -11.28 -10.27 3.37
C LEU A 70 -10.11 -9.45 3.91
N LEU A 71 -9.57 -8.55 3.09
CA LEU A 71 -8.35 -7.80 3.41
C LEU A 71 -8.61 -6.30 3.38
N CYS A 72 -7.90 -5.56 4.23
CA CYS A 72 -7.82 -4.12 4.12
C CYS A 72 -7.02 -3.74 2.86
N ASP A 73 -7.57 -2.88 2.01
CA ASP A 73 -6.94 -2.40 0.77
C ASP A 73 -5.67 -1.55 0.97
N VAL A 74 -5.24 -1.31 2.22
CA VAL A 74 -4.09 -0.45 2.55
C VAL A 74 -3.00 -1.21 3.27
N CYS A 75 -3.34 -1.82 4.41
CA CYS A 75 -2.35 -2.54 5.23
C CYS A 75 -2.35 -4.05 4.98
N LEU A 76 -3.26 -4.57 4.14
CA LEU A 76 -3.41 -5.98 3.80
C LEU A 76 -3.65 -6.91 5.00
N ARG A 77 -4.06 -6.36 6.15
CA ARG A 77 -4.53 -7.15 7.29
C ARG A 77 -5.91 -7.72 7.00
N ASP A 78 -6.19 -8.91 7.52
CA ASP A 78 -7.53 -9.49 7.57
C ASP A 78 -8.54 -8.52 8.21
N ILE A 79 -9.75 -8.47 7.64
CA ILE A 79 -10.86 -7.66 8.15
C ILE A 79 -12.15 -8.48 8.22
N GLY A 80 -12.89 -8.27 9.31
CA GLY A 80 -14.10 -9.04 9.59
C GLY A 80 -13.81 -10.24 10.50
N SER A 81 -14.87 -10.93 10.88
CA SER A 81 -14.83 -12.06 11.79
C SER A 81 -14.40 -13.36 11.09
N PRO A 82 -13.92 -14.36 11.85
CA PRO A 82 -13.66 -15.69 11.29
C PRO A 82 -14.87 -16.29 10.55
N ALA A 83 -16.09 -16.01 11.02
CA ALA A 83 -17.31 -16.47 10.36
C ALA A 83 -17.51 -15.79 8.99
N GLU A 84 -17.23 -14.49 8.88
CA GLU A 84 -17.27 -13.77 7.60
C GLU A 84 -16.18 -14.22 6.63
N HIS A 85 -14.98 -14.55 7.12
CA HIS A 85 -13.93 -15.14 6.29
C HIS A 85 -14.35 -16.52 5.74
N ILE A 86 -14.97 -17.37 6.58
CA ILE A 86 -15.49 -18.67 6.11
C ILE A 86 -16.65 -18.47 5.14
N GLN A 87 -17.55 -17.52 5.42
CA GLN A 87 -18.63 -17.17 4.52
C GLN A 87 -18.07 -16.79 3.13
N HIS A 88 -17.09 -15.90 3.12
CA HIS A 88 -16.45 -15.40 1.91
C HIS A 88 -15.75 -16.52 1.15
N ALA A 89 -14.87 -17.27 1.81
CA ALA A 89 -14.07 -18.32 1.16
C ALA A 89 -14.89 -19.53 0.70
N ALA A 90 -16.03 -19.82 1.34
CA ALA A 90 -16.92 -20.93 0.99
C ALA A 90 -18.17 -20.48 0.23
N GLU A 91 -18.25 -19.21 -0.17
CA GLU A 91 -19.37 -18.61 -0.92
C GLU A 91 -20.74 -18.90 -0.27
N LEU A 92 -20.83 -18.76 1.05
CA LEU A 92 -22.07 -19.01 1.79
C LEU A 92 -22.99 -17.78 1.79
N ASP A 93 -24.31 -18.01 1.73
CA ASP A 93 -25.31 -16.94 1.82
C ASP A 93 -25.29 -16.19 3.17
N SER A 94 -24.79 -16.83 4.24
CA SER A 94 -24.71 -16.24 5.57
C SER A 94 -23.52 -16.79 6.37
N PRO A 95 -22.97 -16.00 7.34
CA PRO A 95 -21.91 -16.47 8.20
C PRO A 95 -22.33 -17.72 9.00
N PRO A 96 -21.50 -18.79 9.02
CA PRO A 96 -21.79 -19.95 9.85
C PRO A 96 -21.64 -19.62 11.33
N VAL A 97 -22.41 -20.31 12.16
CA VAL A 97 -22.21 -20.27 13.62
C VAL A 97 -20.99 -21.10 13.97
N LEU A 98 -19.95 -20.45 14.47
CA LEU A 98 -18.71 -21.13 14.87
C LEU A 98 -18.75 -21.51 16.35
N PRO A 99 -18.23 -22.70 16.74
CA PRO A 99 -18.17 -23.14 18.13
C PRO A 99 -16.95 -22.52 18.87
N ILE A 100 -16.64 -21.27 18.58
CA ILE A 100 -15.51 -20.52 19.13
C ILE A 100 -16.04 -19.16 19.54
N ASP A 101 -15.91 -18.82 20.83
CA ASP A 101 -16.10 -17.44 21.28
C ASP A 101 -15.02 -16.62 20.56
N GLY A 102 -15.43 -15.61 19.78
CA GLY A 102 -14.54 -14.84 18.93
C GLY A 102 -13.33 -14.32 19.71
N ASP A 103 -12.14 -14.43 19.11
CA ASP A 103 -10.93 -13.86 19.68
C ASP A 103 -11.11 -12.33 19.78
N PRO A 104 -11.03 -11.73 20.98
CA PRO A 104 -11.19 -10.28 21.14
C PRO A 104 -10.11 -9.47 20.44
N ASP A 105 -8.96 -10.08 20.11
CA ASP A 105 -7.89 -9.45 19.35
C ASP A 105 -8.13 -9.52 17.82
N PHE A 106 -9.13 -10.29 17.37
CA PHE A 106 -9.60 -10.24 15.98
C PHE A 106 -10.48 -8.99 15.83
N ASP A 107 -9.83 -7.86 15.53
CA ASP A 107 -10.51 -6.60 15.26
C ASP A 107 -11.36 -6.74 13.98
N CYS A 108 -12.63 -7.11 14.17
CA CYS A 108 -13.60 -7.34 13.10
C CYS A 108 -14.06 -6.04 12.44
N ARG A 109 -13.42 -4.89 12.74
CA ARG A 109 -13.88 -3.60 12.27
C ARG A 109 -13.65 -3.45 10.77
N ARG A 110 -14.75 -3.40 10.04
CA ARG A 110 -14.79 -3.03 8.63
C ARG A 110 -15.21 -1.57 8.50
N VAL A 111 -14.44 -0.83 7.70
CA VAL A 111 -14.75 0.53 7.26
C VAL A 111 -14.88 0.50 5.75
N GLU A 112 -16.07 0.79 5.25
CA GLU A 112 -16.33 0.93 3.82
C GLU A 112 -15.84 2.30 3.32
N CYS A 113 -15.47 2.35 2.05
CA CYS A 113 -15.12 3.59 1.39
C CYS A 113 -16.25 4.62 1.45
N SER A 114 -15.94 5.81 1.97
CA SER A 114 -16.87 6.93 2.12
C SER A 114 -17.37 7.49 0.79
N ARG A 115 -16.74 7.09 -0.32
CA ARG A 115 -17.15 7.45 -1.69
C ARG A 115 -18.05 6.39 -2.34
N GLY A 116 -18.33 5.28 -1.64
CA GLY A 116 -19.32 4.29 -2.07
C GLY A 116 -18.84 3.30 -3.14
N CYS A 117 -17.53 3.10 -3.28
CA CYS A 117 -17.01 1.94 -4.02
C CYS A 117 -16.78 0.74 -3.07
N ASP A 118 -16.42 -0.41 -3.65
CA ASP A 118 -16.29 -1.67 -2.92
C ASP A 118 -15.02 -1.80 -2.07
N ALA A 119 -14.18 -0.77 -2.01
CA ALA A 119 -12.95 -0.81 -1.21
C ALA A 119 -13.25 -0.83 0.30
N GLN A 120 -12.45 -1.60 1.04
CA GLN A 120 -12.64 -1.86 2.46
C GLN A 120 -11.35 -1.63 3.25
N PHE A 121 -11.51 -1.12 4.47
CA PHE A 121 -10.41 -0.74 5.34
C PHE A 121 -10.63 -1.27 6.76
N CYS A 122 -9.55 -1.56 7.46
CA CYS A 122 -9.63 -1.93 8.89
C CYS A 122 -9.90 -0.71 9.79
N SER A 123 -9.68 0.51 9.29
CA SER A 123 -9.84 1.73 10.07
C SER A 123 -10.07 2.97 9.19
N ARG A 124 -10.57 4.06 9.82
CA ARG A 124 -10.72 5.36 9.16
C ARG A 124 -9.37 5.99 8.83
N GLU A 125 -8.32 5.68 9.58
CA GLU A 125 -6.96 6.10 9.26
C GLU A 125 -6.45 5.43 8.00
N CYS A 126 -6.70 4.12 7.82
CA CYS A 126 -6.35 3.41 6.60
C CYS A 126 -7.11 3.99 5.40
N GLU A 127 -8.42 4.20 5.53
CA GLU A 127 -9.22 4.87 4.48
C GLU A 127 -8.65 6.24 4.11
N ALA A 128 -8.36 7.10 5.09
CA ALA A 128 -7.82 8.43 4.85
C ALA A 128 -6.45 8.38 4.15
N LEU A 129 -5.59 7.44 4.54
CA LEU A 129 -4.30 7.21 3.90
C LEU A 129 -4.48 6.75 2.45
N ALA A 130 -5.39 5.80 2.19
CA ALA A 130 -5.70 5.32 0.85
C ALA A 130 -6.15 6.48 -0.06
N GLN A 131 -7.11 7.28 0.45
CA GLN A 131 -7.67 8.42 -0.28
C GLN A 131 -6.60 9.45 -0.64
N ALA A 132 -5.62 9.68 0.25
CA ALA A 132 -4.55 10.65 0.04
C ALA A 132 -3.43 10.14 -0.90
N THR A 133 -3.29 8.83 -1.10
CA THR A 133 -2.14 8.24 -1.78
C THR A 133 -2.50 7.64 -3.15
N PHE A 134 -3.19 6.50 -3.18
CA PHE A 134 -3.45 5.75 -4.41
C PHE A 134 -4.94 5.60 -4.73
N HIS A 135 -5.81 5.48 -3.72
CA HIS A 135 -7.22 5.16 -3.93
C HIS A 135 -8.02 6.38 -4.41
N GLY A 136 -7.77 7.57 -3.85
CA GLY A 136 -8.52 8.78 -4.17
C GLY A 136 -8.65 9.11 -5.67
N PRO A 137 -7.56 9.13 -6.45
CA PRO A 137 -7.62 9.39 -7.89
C PRO A 137 -8.17 8.22 -8.72
N LEU A 138 -8.24 7.02 -8.16
CA LEU A 138 -8.69 5.80 -8.84
C LEU A 138 -10.10 5.35 -8.38
N CYS A 139 -10.69 6.05 -7.42
CA CYS A 139 -11.93 5.65 -6.79
C CYS A 139 -13.11 5.81 -7.78
N PRO A 140 -13.81 4.73 -8.16
CA PRO A 140 -14.92 4.81 -9.11
C PRO A 140 -16.17 5.46 -8.50
N GLY A 141 -16.24 5.56 -7.17
CA GLY A 141 -17.31 6.25 -6.45
C GLY A 141 -17.06 7.75 -6.27
N ALA A 142 -15.93 8.29 -6.75
CA ALA A 142 -15.74 9.73 -6.79
C ALA A 142 -16.73 10.32 -7.81
N GLU A 143 -17.57 11.27 -7.38
CA GLU A 143 -18.33 12.08 -8.35
C GLU A 143 -17.33 12.66 -9.37
N PRO A 144 -17.65 12.63 -10.67
CA PRO A 144 -16.76 13.18 -11.70
C PRO A 144 -16.48 14.64 -11.35
N GLN A 145 -15.20 14.96 -11.12
CA GLN A 145 -14.77 16.33 -10.88
C GLN A 145 -15.22 17.19 -12.06
N ALA A 146 -16.07 18.19 -11.79
CA ALA A 146 -16.44 19.17 -12.79
C ALA A 146 -15.17 19.74 -13.44
N PRO A 147 -15.15 19.93 -14.76
CA PRO A 147 -13.94 20.36 -15.47
C PRO A 147 -13.40 21.64 -14.82
N HIS A 148 -12.12 21.63 -14.47
CA HIS A 148 -11.41 22.81 -14.02
C HIS A 148 -11.58 23.91 -15.09
N ALA A 149 -12.34 24.96 -14.75
CA ALA A 149 -12.40 26.15 -15.56
C ALA A 149 -10.99 26.77 -15.61
N GLU A 150 -10.35 26.69 -16.77
CA GLU A 150 -9.13 27.44 -17.05
C GLU A 150 -9.44 28.93 -16.91
N ALA A 151 -8.69 29.61 -16.05
CA ALA A 151 -8.71 31.07 -15.87
C ALA A 151 -7.53 31.71 -16.60
#